data_AF-A0AA46WD91-F1
#
_entry.id   AF-A0AA46WD91-F1
#
_cell.length_a   1.000
_cell.length_b   1.000
_cell.length_c   1.000
_cell.angle_alpha   90.00
_cell.angle_beta   90.00
_cell.angle_gamma   90.00
#
_symmetry.space_group_name_H-M   'P 1'
#
loop_
_entity.id
_entity.type
_entity.pdbx_description
1 polymer ?
#
loop_
_entity_poly.entity_id
_entity_poly.type
_entity_poly.pdbx_seq_one_letter_code
_entity_poly.pdbx_strand_id
1 'polypeptide(L)'
;MTTHHQQHLLKRLLIWRVKHISDRRFILILSGIIGIATGLAALAMRSFTHFIQWLLDDKLAQTITYSFYFILPMLGFAIVYLVKKYVIRHDVNHGIPSILYAVAHQKGIMKRFQAYGSILTAPITVGFGGSVGLEGPMVVTGAGISSNICRFFHINQSNRMLLLACACAAALAAIFKVPIAAILFAIEVFGLDLTLSSLIPLFIASLCGVFTSYFFFGSEVLIPITITRAFSLQGIPFYILLGVVGGLMSAYFTYVYEKMNAAFKKLTSPWLKIVVGGAILGLLIYIMPPLYGEGHEIINHLKEGHPELSLSSNIFGWDLSNAWVIILLLAALTFAKVIATSLTFGAGGVGGIFSPMLFMGGVMGNCLARIINEFPILGYKAELPNFTLVGMTALMTGVLHAPLTAVFLIAEVTGGYSLLVPAMLTAAVSFLVAKYFNKYSVYTMELGRKGELISQNKDQSILTLMDFDQVVEHNFTPVYTDMKLREVVYNAVRESNRNIYPVLDREKGTLQGVILLDDIRHLIFETNYYDKIPAVELMQKPPAIIEMGKDKMSTVMDKFQHTGAWNLPVVKDGKYVGFISKSKLLSIYRRKLIYFTQ
;
A
#
# COMPACT_ATOMS: atom_id res chain seq x y z
N MET A 1 -23.14 -10.79 35.44
CA MET A 1 -23.60 -9.43 35.83
C MET A 1 -22.73 -8.28 35.29
N THR A 2 -21.44 -8.49 34.95
CA THR A 2 -20.53 -7.43 34.49
C THR A 2 -20.73 -6.98 33.02
N THR A 3 -21.20 -7.84 32.13
CA THR A 3 -21.36 -7.53 30.69
C THR A 3 -22.56 -6.62 30.39
N HIS A 4 -23.68 -6.77 31.10
CA HIS A 4 -24.86 -5.90 30.94
C HIS A 4 -24.61 -4.45 31.38
N HIS A 5 -23.79 -4.24 32.41
CA HIS A 5 -23.48 -2.90 32.91
C HIS A 5 -22.57 -2.12 31.94
N GLN A 6 -21.61 -2.80 31.30
CA GLN A 6 -20.74 -2.19 30.28
C GLN A 6 -21.50 -1.77 29.02
N GLN A 7 -22.47 -2.57 28.57
CA GLN A 7 -23.33 -2.19 27.44
C GLN A 7 -24.18 -0.95 27.75
N HIS A 8 -24.62 -0.81 28.99
CA HIS A 8 -25.42 0.35 29.43
C HIS A 8 -24.62 1.65 29.47
N LEU A 9 -23.37 1.60 29.95
CA LEU A 9 -22.44 2.73 29.97
C LEU A 9 -22.03 3.16 28.55
N LEU A 10 -21.69 2.20 27.69
CA LEU A 10 -21.36 2.46 26.29
C LEU A 10 -22.52 3.14 25.56
N LYS A 11 -23.73 2.60 25.72
CA LYS A 11 -24.94 3.16 25.12
C LYS A 11 -25.22 4.57 25.62
N ARG A 12 -25.08 4.83 26.93
CA ARG A 12 -25.22 6.18 27.51
C ARG A 12 -24.19 7.15 26.94
N LEU A 13 -22.93 6.74 26.80
CA LEU A 13 -21.87 7.57 26.22
C LEU A 13 -22.16 7.92 24.75
N LEU A 14 -22.58 6.94 23.95
CA LEU A 14 -22.92 7.14 22.54
C LEU A 14 -24.13 8.09 22.39
N ILE A 15 -25.18 7.91 23.20
CA ILE A 15 -26.35 8.79 23.20
C ILE A 15 -25.97 10.21 23.62
N TRP A 16 -25.16 10.36 24.68
CA TRP A 16 -24.68 11.66 25.14
C TRP A 16 -23.87 12.37 24.05
N ARG A 17 -22.97 11.65 23.38
CA ARG A 17 -22.13 12.16 22.29
C ARG A 17 -22.98 12.68 21.14
N VAL A 18 -23.95 11.90 20.68
CA VAL A 18 -24.86 12.31 19.58
C VAL A 18 -25.67 13.56 19.95
N LYS A 19 -26.03 13.73 21.23
CA LYS A 19 -26.81 14.88 21.71
C LYS A 19 -26.00 16.17 21.86
N HIS A 20 -24.70 16.10 22.17
CA HIS A 20 -23.91 17.29 22.54
C HIS A 20 -22.79 17.65 21.57
N ILE A 21 -22.33 16.73 20.72
CA ILE A 21 -21.17 16.95 19.84
C ILE A 21 -21.56 16.67 18.39
N SER A 22 -21.38 17.66 17.52
CA SER A 22 -21.57 17.47 16.08
C SER A 22 -20.54 16.51 15.50
N ASP A 23 -20.91 15.75 14.47
CA ASP A 23 -20.02 14.75 13.86
C ASP A 23 -18.69 15.36 13.43
N ARG A 24 -18.71 16.55 12.81
CA ARG A 24 -17.47 17.24 12.36
C ARG A 24 -16.52 17.55 13.52
N ARG A 25 -17.04 18.07 14.65
CA ARG A 25 -16.22 18.35 15.85
C ARG A 25 -15.72 17.06 16.47
N PHE A 26 -16.55 16.02 16.48
CA PHE A 26 -16.17 14.72 17.00
C PHE A 26 -15.01 14.09 16.21
N ILE A 27 -15.01 14.20 14.88
CA ILE A 27 -13.90 13.69 14.05
C ILE A 27 -12.58 14.41 14.37
N LEU A 28 -12.59 15.71 14.65
CA LEU A 28 -11.39 16.47 15.05
C LEU A 28 -10.84 16.01 16.41
N ILE A 29 -11.73 15.81 17.39
CA ILE A 29 -11.33 15.27 18.70
C ILE A 29 -10.76 13.86 18.53
N LEU A 30 -11.43 13.03 17.73
CA LEU A 30 -11.03 11.65 17.52
C LEU A 30 -9.70 11.53 16.78
N SER A 31 -9.42 12.42 15.82
CA SER A 31 -8.13 12.45 15.13
C SER A 31 -6.97 12.78 16.09
N GLY A 32 -7.17 13.71 17.04
CA GLY A 32 -6.20 13.98 18.09
C GLY A 32 -5.96 12.77 19.02
N ILE A 33 -7.03 12.13 19.50
CA ILE A 33 -6.92 10.91 20.34
C ILE A 33 -6.19 9.78 19.60
N ILE A 34 -6.55 9.56 18.33
CA ILE A 34 -5.88 8.56 17.48
C ILE A 34 -4.42 8.93 17.27
N GLY A 35 -4.10 10.21 17.10
CA GLY A 35 -2.74 10.70 16.96
C GLY A 35 -1.88 10.36 18.18
N ILE A 36 -2.36 10.68 19.38
CA ILE A 36 -1.68 10.35 20.65
C ILE A 36 -1.54 8.84 20.82
N ALA A 37 -2.63 8.08 20.65
CA ALA A 37 -2.60 6.63 20.82
C ALA A 37 -1.64 5.95 19.84
N THR A 38 -1.56 6.45 18.61
CA THR A 38 -0.64 5.94 17.60
C THR A 38 0.81 6.34 17.91
N GLY A 39 1.05 7.58 18.37
CA GLY A 39 2.36 8.03 18.83
C GLY A 39 2.90 7.19 19.99
N LEU A 40 2.04 6.86 20.96
CA LEU A 40 2.38 5.97 22.09
C LEU A 40 2.69 4.53 21.62
N ALA A 41 1.95 4.02 20.63
CA ALA A 41 2.24 2.71 20.06
C ALA A 41 3.58 2.69 19.31
N ALA A 42 3.90 3.76 18.58
CA ALA A 42 5.20 3.92 17.92
C ALA A 42 6.35 3.97 18.94
N LEU A 43 6.17 4.74 20.02
CA LEU A 43 7.09 4.80 21.16
C LEU A 43 7.33 3.40 21.75
N ALA A 44 6.26 2.68 22.09
CA ALA A 44 6.38 1.34 22.68
C ALA A 44 7.17 0.39 21.78
N MET A 45 6.92 0.42 20.47
CA MET A 45 7.61 -0.45 19.52
C MET A 45 9.10 -0.09 19.35
N ARG A 46 9.43 1.21 19.33
CA ARG A 46 10.82 1.68 19.29
C ARG A 46 11.57 1.34 20.58
N SER A 47 10.99 1.63 21.75
CA SER A 47 11.60 1.31 23.04
C SER A 47 11.82 -0.19 23.22
N PHE A 48 10.90 -1.03 22.73
CA PHE A 48 11.08 -2.47 22.77
C PHE A 48 12.23 -2.94 21.87
N THR A 49 12.41 -2.33 20.69
CA THR A 49 13.51 -2.64 19.78
C THR A 49 14.87 -2.29 20.41
N HIS A 50 14.98 -1.08 20.97
CA HIS A 50 16.19 -0.65 21.69
C HIS A 50 16.47 -1.50 22.92
N PHE A 51 15.44 -1.94 23.66
CA PHE A 51 15.62 -2.86 24.78
C PHE A 51 16.24 -4.20 24.34
N ILE A 52 15.80 -4.76 23.21
CA ILE A 52 16.39 -5.99 22.66
C ILE A 52 17.83 -5.74 22.23
N GLN A 53 18.11 -4.66 21.51
CA GLN A 53 19.47 -4.31 21.05
C GLN A 53 20.41 -4.11 22.24
N TRP A 54 20.01 -3.32 23.24
CA TRP A 54 20.78 -3.13 24.47
C TRP A 54 21.07 -4.45 25.19
N LEU A 55 20.09 -5.35 25.28
CA LEU A 55 20.29 -6.67 25.89
C LEU A 55 21.31 -7.52 25.14
N LEU A 56 21.34 -7.43 23.81
CA LEU A 56 22.23 -8.20 22.95
C LEU A 56 23.65 -7.59 22.88
N ASP A 57 23.77 -6.27 22.80
CA ASP A 57 25.06 -5.60 22.68
C ASP A 57 25.79 -5.47 24.03
N ASP A 58 25.10 -5.16 25.12
CA ASP A 58 25.76 -4.87 26.41
C ASP A 58 26.10 -6.16 27.19
N LYS A 59 25.18 -7.15 27.20
CA LYS A 59 25.35 -8.39 27.99
C LYS A 59 25.92 -9.56 27.20
N LEU A 60 25.57 -9.67 25.91
CA LEU A 60 25.99 -10.81 25.09
C LEU A 60 27.37 -10.59 24.48
N ALA A 61 27.72 -9.37 24.03
CA ALA A 61 29.02 -9.08 23.42
C ALA A 61 30.20 -9.19 24.39
N GLN A 62 29.98 -8.95 25.70
CA GLN A 62 31.01 -9.17 26.73
C GLN A 62 31.29 -10.66 26.98
N THR A 63 30.36 -11.55 26.60
CA THR A 63 30.43 -12.99 26.88
C THR A 63 30.72 -13.81 25.62
N ILE A 64 30.35 -13.32 24.45
CA ILE A 64 30.32 -14.07 23.19
C ILE A 64 31.06 -13.27 22.09
N THR A 65 32.03 -13.89 21.42
CA THR A 65 32.78 -13.31 20.30
C THR A 65 31.86 -12.79 19.20
N TYR A 66 32.23 -11.67 18.54
CA TYR A 66 31.55 -11.10 17.36
C TYR A 66 31.08 -12.13 16.32
N SER A 67 31.75 -13.28 16.25
CA SER A 67 31.39 -14.44 15.43
C SER A 67 30.00 -15.04 15.68
N PHE A 68 29.24 -14.66 16.71
CA PHE A 68 27.86 -15.17 16.93
C PHE A 68 26.75 -14.25 16.42
N TYR A 69 27.07 -13.02 15.99
CA TYR A 69 26.06 -12.09 15.45
C TYR A 69 25.33 -12.65 14.22
N PHE A 70 25.94 -13.57 13.46
CA PHE A 70 25.31 -14.19 12.30
C PHE A 70 24.11 -15.09 12.66
N ILE A 71 24.05 -15.62 13.90
CA ILE A 71 22.96 -16.52 14.34
C ILE A 71 21.74 -15.72 14.81
N LEU A 72 21.93 -14.47 15.26
CA LEU A 72 20.87 -13.64 15.84
C LEU A 72 19.64 -13.50 14.93
N PRO A 73 19.77 -13.20 13.62
CA PRO A 73 18.59 -13.06 12.76
C PRO A 73 17.77 -14.35 12.69
N MET A 74 18.43 -15.51 12.66
CA MET A 74 17.76 -16.81 12.66
C MET A 74 16.95 -17.04 13.94
N LEU A 75 17.51 -16.68 15.11
CA LEU A 75 16.78 -16.73 16.39
C LEU A 75 15.60 -15.76 16.39
N GLY A 76 15.80 -14.52 15.91
CA GLY A 76 14.74 -13.53 15.76
C GLY A 76 13.57 -14.06 14.94
N PHE A 77 13.84 -14.67 13.78
CA PHE A 77 12.80 -15.26 12.92
C PHE A 77 12.08 -16.43 13.58
N ALA A 78 12.81 -17.29 14.30
CA ALA A 78 12.19 -18.38 15.05
C ALA A 78 11.24 -17.85 16.14
N ILE A 79 11.67 -16.86 16.93
CA ILE A 79 10.84 -16.24 17.97
C ILE A 79 9.60 -15.58 17.33
N VAL A 80 9.78 -14.82 16.25
CA VAL A 80 8.67 -14.18 15.52
C VAL A 80 7.67 -15.21 15.00
N TYR A 81 8.14 -16.34 14.48
CA TYR A 81 7.26 -17.44 14.07
C TYR A 81 6.48 -18.04 15.25
N LEU A 82 7.13 -18.27 16.40
CA LEU A 82 6.48 -18.79 17.60
C LEU A 82 5.42 -17.81 18.14
N VAL A 83 5.74 -16.51 18.18
CA VAL A 83 4.80 -15.46 18.60
C VAL A 83 3.59 -15.41 17.66
N LYS A 84 3.81 -15.46 16.33
CA LYS A 84 2.71 -15.50 15.35
C LYS A 84 1.83 -16.75 15.53
N LYS A 85 2.45 -17.91 15.76
CA LYS A 85 1.74 -19.20 15.87
C LYS A 85 0.96 -19.35 17.17
N TYR A 86 1.57 -19.04 18.31
CA TYR A 86 1.01 -19.37 19.64
C TYR A 86 0.32 -18.18 20.32
N VAL A 87 0.86 -16.97 20.18
CA VAL A 87 0.35 -15.77 20.87
C VAL A 87 -0.70 -15.06 20.02
N ILE A 88 -0.34 -14.66 18.80
CA ILE A 88 -1.22 -13.85 17.94
C ILE A 88 -2.23 -14.73 17.20
N ARG A 89 -1.84 -15.96 16.87
CA ARG A 89 -2.63 -16.96 16.13
C ARG A 89 -3.15 -16.45 14.78
N HIS A 90 -2.49 -15.45 14.21
CA HIS A 90 -2.78 -14.86 12.92
C HIS A 90 -1.46 -14.50 12.23
N ASP A 91 -1.48 -14.48 10.90
CA ASP A 91 -0.32 -14.03 10.15
C ASP A 91 -0.24 -12.50 10.19
N VAL A 92 0.92 -11.98 10.62
CA VAL A 92 1.22 -10.54 10.73
C VAL A 92 2.05 -10.08 9.52
N ASN A 93 1.81 -10.72 8.37
CA ASN A 93 2.46 -10.36 7.13
C ASN A 93 1.59 -9.34 6.37
N HIS A 94 2.24 -8.54 5.52
CA HIS A 94 1.67 -7.44 4.74
C HIS A 94 1.43 -6.16 5.53
N GLY A 95 2.49 -5.33 5.65
CA GLY A 95 2.45 -3.99 6.25
C GLY A 95 1.43 -3.03 5.61
N ILE A 96 1.91 -1.99 4.95
CA ILE A 96 1.06 -1.00 4.24
C ILE A 96 0.08 -1.63 3.21
N PRO A 97 0.42 -2.70 2.47
CA PRO A 97 -0.53 -3.35 1.55
C PRO A 97 -1.82 -3.84 2.23
N SER A 98 -1.79 -4.23 3.51
CA SER A 98 -3.00 -4.65 4.21
C SER A 98 -3.95 -3.48 4.49
N ILE A 99 -3.40 -2.27 4.70
CA ILE A 99 -4.18 -1.05 4.86
C ILE A 99 -4.80 -0.66 3.53
N LEU A 100 -4.02 -0.68 2.44
CA LEU A 100 -4.50 -0.43 1.09
C LEU A 100 -5.64 -1.38 0.72
N TYR A 101 -5.50 -2.67 1.04
CA TYR A 101 -6.56 -3.66 0.86
C TYR A 101 -7.81 -3.33 1.71
N ALA A 102 -7.62 -2.94 2.97
CA ALA A 102 -8.74 -2.60 3.85
C ALA A 102 -9.50 -1.34 3.38
N VAL A 103 -8.78 -0.33 2.92
CA VAL A 103 -9.32 0.90 2.31
C VAL A 103 -10.09 0.54 1.03
N ALA A 104 -9.54 -0.36 0.20
CA ALA A 104 -10.13 -0.76 -1.07
C ALA A 104 -11.38 -1.66 -0.94
N HIS A 105 -11.28 -2.72 -0.13
CA HIS A 105 -12.23 -3.83 -0.16
C HIS A 105 -12.99 -4.02 1.17
N GLN A 106 -12.48 -3.49 2.28
CA GLN A 106 -13.06 -3.72 3.62
C GLN A 106 -13.69 -2.47 4.21
N LYS A 107 -13.97 -1.45 3.39
CA LYS A 107 -14.56 -0.18 3.83
C LYS A 107 -13.74 0.47 4.96
N GLY A 108 -12.42 0.31 4.99
CA GLY A 108 -11.55 0.79 6.06
C GLY A 108 -11.65 0.01 7.39
N ILE A 109 -12.13 -1.23 7.38
CA ILE A 109 -12.15 -2.10 8.57
C ILE A 109 -10.88 -2.94 8.59
N MET A 110 -10.14 -2.89 9.69
CA MET A 110 -8.93 -3.69 9.93
C MET A 110 -9.19 -4.78 10.97
N LYS A 111 -8.43 -5.88 10.86
CA LYS A 111 -8.50 -6.99 11.80
C LYS A 111 -7.95 -6.55 13.15
N ARG A 112 -8.57 -6.99 14.26
CA ARG A 112 -8.22 -6.53 15.62
C ARG A 112 -6.75 -6.76 15.98
N PHE A 113 -6.17 -7.87 15.52
CA PHE A 113 -4.77 -8.19 15.81
C PHE A 113 -3.78 -7.21 15.20
N GLN A 114 -4.15 -6.48 14.14
CA GLN A 114 -3.28 -5.51 13.49
C GLN A 114 -2.96 -4.33 14.42
N ALA A 115 -3.76 -4.09 15.47
CA ALA A 115 -3.52 -3.05 16.47
C ALA A 115 -2.40 -3.38 17.48
N TYR A 116 -1.94 -4.63 17.56
CA TYR A 116 -0.92 -5.03 18.55
C TYR A 116 0.11 -6.04 18.02
N GLY A 117 -0.21 -6.81 16.98
CA GLY A 117 0.64 -7.91 16.51
C GLY A 117 2.00 -7.42 16.01
N SER A 118 2.03 -6.28 15.34
CA SER A 118 3.25 -5.62 14.88
C SER A 118 4.14 -5.12 16.03
N ILE A 119 3.54 -4.62 17.12
CA ILE A 119 4.27 -4.18 18.33
C ILE A 119 5.09 -5.34 18.92
N LEU A 120 4.58 -6.58 18.85
CA LEU A 120 5.27 -7.75 19.39
C LEU A 120 6.29 -8.35 18.41
N THR A 121 6.07 -8.24 17.10
CA THR A 121 6.84 -9.01 16.10
C THR A 121 7.92 -8.19 15.40
N ALA A 122 7.66 -6.91 15.11
CA ALA A 122 8.63 -6.07 14.41
C ALA A 122 9.88 -5.76 15.27
N PRO A 123 9.76 -5.42 16.57
CA PRO A 123 10.92 -5.21 17.43
C PRO A 123 11.83 -6.43 17.55
N ILE A 124 11.25 -7.63 17.58
CA ILE A 124 12.03 -8.87 17.60
C ILE A 124 12.76 -9.08 16.28
N THR A 125 12.10 -8.81 15.15
CA THR A 125 12.74 -8.92 13.83
C THR A 125 13.93 -7.96 13.72
N VAL A 126 13.73 -6.68 14.03
CA VAL A 126 14.76 -5.64 13.89
C VAL A 126 15.83 -5.77 14.97
N GLY A 127 15.44 -6.01 16.22
CA GLY A 127 16.34 -6.08 17.36
C GLY A 127 17.35 -7.23 17.27
N PHE A 128 16.96 -8.37 16.67
CA PHE A 128 17.84 -9.50 16.39
C PHE A 128 18.61 -9.38 15.05
N GLY A 129 18.57 -8.22 14.39
CA GLY A 129 19.39 -7.93 13.21
C GLY A 129 18.70 -8.12 11.87
N GLY A 130 17.38 -8.33 11.83
CA GLY A 130 16.63 -8.32 10.57
C GLY A 130 16.78 -6.99 9.83
N SER A 131 17.14 -7.04 8.55
CA SER A 131 17.40 -5.85 7.72
C SER A 131 16.10 -5.21 7.21
N VAL A 132 15.27 -4.72 8.11
CA VAL A 132 13.98 -4.08 7.83
C VAL A 132 13.77 -2.90 8.78
N GLY A 133 12.85 -2.00 8.43
CA GLY A 133 12.46 -0.87 9.28
C GLY A 133 11.23 -1.13 10.14
N LEU A 134 10.97 -0.24 11.10
CA LEU A 134 9.78 -0.31 11.97
C LEU A 134 8.56 0.45 11.41
N GLU A 135 8.73 1.27 10.37
CA GLU A 135 7.73 2.25 9.93
C GLU A 135 6.45 1.59 9.42
N GLY A 136 6.58 0.57 8.57
CA GLY A 136 5.43 -0.18 8.05
C GLY A 136 4.59 -0.81 9.16
N PRO A 137 5.19 -1.58 10.08
CA PRO A 137 4.50 -2.11 11.26
C PRO A 137 3.87 -1.04 12.17
N MET A 138 4.52 0.11 12.37
CA MET A 138 3.97 1.24 13.12
C MET A 138 2.71 1.80 12.46
N VAL A 139 2.76 2.03 11.15
CA VAL A 139 1.61 2.52 10.36
C VAL A 139 0.43 1.55 10.44
N VAL A 140 0.68 0.24 10.32
CA VAL A 140 -0.36 -0.80 10.47
C VAL A 140 -0.94 -0.83 11.87
N THR A 141 -0.10 -0.69 12.89
CA THR A 141 -0.51 -0.65 14.29
C THR A 141 -1.45 0.53 14.53
N GLY A 142 -1.05 1.73 14.10
CA GLY A 142 -1.87 2.93 14.18
C GLY A 142 -3.19 2.78 13.45
N ALA A 143 -3.16 2.27 12.22
CA ALA A 143 -4.36 2.01 11.43
C ALA A 143 -5.28 0.97 12.12
N GLY A 144 -4.74 -0.07 12.74
CA GLY A 144 -5.49 -1.04 13.54
C GLY A 144 -6.15 -0.43 14.77
N ILE A 145 -5.42 0.42 15.51
CA ILE A 145 -5.93 1.18 16.66
C ILE A 145 -7.08 2.09 16.22
N SER A 146 -6.87 2.87 15.16
CA SER A 146 -7.87 3.75 14.57
C SER A 146 -9.12 3.00 14.13
N SER A 147 -8.97 1.85 13.46
CA SER A 147 -10.10 1.03 13.03
C SER A 147 -10.91 0.47 14.21
N ASN A 148 -10.25 0.08 15.31
CA ASN A 148 -10.93 -0.35 16.54
C ASN A 148 -11.72 0.79 17.18
N ILE A 149 -11.11 1.98 17.30
CA ILE A 149 -11.75 3.19 17.82
C ILE A 149 -12.97 3.57 16.94
N CYS A 150 -12.81 3.53 15.62
CA CYS A 150 -13.90 3.82 14.68
C CYS A 150 -15.07 2.82 14.82
N ARG A 151 -14.77 1.53 15.03
CA ARG A 151 -15.82 0.52 15.27
C ARG A 151 -16.54 0.75 16.59
N PHE A 152 -15.80 1.10 17.64
CA PHE A 152 -16.38 1.39 18.95
C PHE A 152 -17.37 2.56 18.89
N PHE A 153 -17.02 3.63 18.17
CA PHE A 153 -17.87 4.82 17.99
C PHE A 153 -18.82 4.76 16.79
N HIS A 154 -18.92 3.61 16.09
CA HIS A 154 -19.80 3.42 14.93
C HIS A 154 -19.61 4.48 13.82
N ILE A 155 -18.35 4.86 13.57
CA ILE A 155 -18.01 5.88 12.57
C ILE A 155 -18.31 5.36 11.15
N ASN A 156 -18.88 6.23 10.31
CA ASN A 156 -19.19 5.93 8.92
C ASN A 156 -17.94 5.60 8.09
N GLN A 157 -18.12 5.08 6.87
CA GLN A 157 -17.00 4.63 6.02
C GLN A 157 -16.04 5.76 5.65
N SER A 158 -16.54 6.89 5.16
CA SER A 158 -15.71 8.03 4.70
C SER A 158 -14.83 8.57 5.84
N ASN A 159 -15.43 8.85 7.01
CA ASN A 159 -14.67 9.33 8.16
C ASN A 159 -13.74 8.25 8.73
N ARG A 160 -14.09 6.96 8.63
CA ARG A 160 -13.20 5.88 9.05
C ARG A 160 -11.95 5.81 8.16
N MET A 161 -12.10 5.95 6.84
CA MET A 161 -10.96 6.01 5.92
C MET A 161 -10.08 7.23 6.22
N LEU A 162 -10.69 8.39 6.49
CA LEU A 162 -9.98 9.59 6.93
C LEU A 162 -9.19 9.37 8.23
N LEU A 163 -9.80 8.74 9.24
CA LEU A 163 -9.15 8.47 10.52
C LEU A 163 -8.07 7.38 10.44
N LEU A 164 -8.17 6.44 9.49
CA LEU A 164 -7.05 5.54 9.17
C LEU A 164 -5.86 6.33 8.63
N ALA A 165 -6.10 7.27 7.71
CA ALA A 165 -5.08 8.15 7.16
C ALA A 165 -4.43 9.02 8.25
N CYS A 166 -5.26 9.56 9.15
CA CYS A 166 -4.80 10.31 10.33
C CYS A 166 -3.86 9.48 11.20
N ALA A 167 -4.18 8.20 11.43
CA ALA A 167 -3.31 7.31 12.19
C ALA A 167 -2.00 7.01 11.47
N CYS A 168 -2.05 6.81 10.15
CA CYS A 168 -0.84 6.58 9.35
C CYS A 168 0.09 7.79 9.36
N ALA A 169 -0.47 9.00 9.21
CA ALA A 169 0.27 10.25 9.32
C ALA A 169 0.86 10.42 10.73
N ALA A 170 0.05 10.20 11.78
CA ALA A 170 0.54 10.29 13.16
C ALA A 170 1.67 9.31 13.48
N ALA A 171 1.61 8.07 12.96
CA ALA A 171 2.67 7.08 13.14
C ALA A 171 4.00 7.56 12.55
N LEU A 172 4.00 7.96 11.27
CA LEU A 172 5.21 8.45 10.60
C LEU A 172 5.74 9.75 11.22
N ALA A 173 4.84 10.67 11.56
CA ALA A 173 5.20 11.93 12.18
C ALA A 173 5.81 11.71 13.57
N ALA A 174 5.30 10.76 14.36
CA ALA A 174 5.87 10.42 15.66
C ALA A 174 7.28 9.82 15.56
N ILE A 175 7.57 9.03 14.52
CA ILE A 175 8.88 8.42 14.33
C ILE A 175 9.90 9.46 13.90
N PHE A 176 9.66 10.13 12.77
CA PHE A 176 10.66 10.98 12.13
C PHE A 176 10.59 12.44 12.58
N LYS A 177 9.56 12.85 13.34
CA LYS A 177 9.27 14.25 13.68
C LYS A 177 9.03 15.13 12.44
N VAL A 178 8.34 14.58 11.44
CA VAL A 178 8.06 15.20 10.13
C VAL A 178 6.55 15.31 9.84
N PRO A 179 5.85 16.26 10.47
CA PRO A 179 4.40 16.34 10.35
C PRO A 179 3.88 16.52 8.92
N ILE A 180 4.55 17.28 8.04
CA ILE A 180 4.03 17.59 6.70
C ILE A 180 4.27 16.41 5.75
N ALA A 181 5.47 15.84 5.74
CA ALA A 181 5.83 14.68 4.95
C ALA A 181 4.97 13.46 5.30
N ALA A 182 4.62 13.28 6.57
CA ALA A 182 3.73 12.21 7.00
C ALA A 182 2.28 12.37 6.48
N ILE A 183 1.80 13.61 6.35
CA ILE A 183 0.50 13.91 5.74
C ILE A 183 0.56 13.63 4.23
N LEU A 184 1.62 14.08 3.56
CA LEU A 184 1.84 13.82 2.13
C LEU A 184 1.95 12.32 1.85
N PHE A 185 2.64 11.56 2.72
CA PHE A 185 2.66 10.10 2.65
C PHE A 185 1.26 9.52 2.67
N ALA A 186 0.42 9.99 3.60
CA ALA A 186 -0.93 9.48 3.72
C ALA A 186 -1.79 9.79 2.48
N ILE A 187 -1.54 10.91 1.80
CA ILE A 187 -2.25 11.31 0.59
C ILE A 187 -1.74 10.54 -0.64
N GLU A 188 -0.43 10.55 -0.89
CA GLU A 188 0.18 9.94 -2.08
C GLU A 188 0.11 8.42 -2.06
N VAL A 189 0.44 7.78 -0.93
CA VAL A 189 0.56 6.32 -0.85
C VAL A 189 -0.81 5.65 -0.75
N PHE A 190 -1.75 6.21 0.00
CA PHE A 190 -3.11 5.65 0.10
C PHE A 190 -4.06 6.14 -1.00
N GLY A 191 -3.64 7.12 -1.82
CA GLY A 191 -4.44 7.63 -2.94
C GLY A 191 -5.80 8.18 -2.49
N LEU A 192 -5.85 8.81 -1.32
CA LEU A 192 -7.10 9.34 -0.78
C LEU A 192 -7.40 10.69 -1.43
N ASP A 193 -8.53 10.77 -2.13
CA ASP A 193 -9.11 12.03 -2.60
C ASP A 193 -9.66 12.82 -1.42
N LEU A 194 -8.78 13.53 -0.70
CA LEU A 194 -9.15 14.31 0.46
C LEU A 194 -9.55 15.74 0.05
N THR A 195 -10.69 16.20 0.57
CA THR A 195 -11.07 17.61 0.51
C THR A 195 -10.17 18.45 1.42
N LEU A 196 -10.03 19.76 1.15
CA LEU A 196 -9.28 20.67 2.03
C LEU A 196 -9.76 20.61 3.50
N SER A 197 -11.06 20.40 3.73
CA SER A 197 -11.60 20.23 5.08
C SER A 197 -11.11 18.96 5.79
N SER A 198 -10.76 17.92 5.03
CA SER A 198 -10.22 16.66 5.54
C SER A 198 -8.73 16.76 5.92
N LEU A 199 -8.03 17.79 5.46
CA LEU A 199 -6.64 18.03 5.86
C LEU A 199 -6.52 18.42 7.34
N ILE A 200 -7.50 19.15 7.89
CA ILE A 200 -7.45 19.62 9.28
C ILE A 200 -7.34 18.45 10.28
N PRO A 201 -8.18 17.40 10.22
CA PRO A 201 -8.00 16.19 11.04
C PRO A 201 -6.61 15.53 10.90
N LEU A 202 -6.05 15.47 9.68
CA LEU A 202 -4.71 14.93 9.44
C LEU A 202 -3.63 15.77 10.13
N PHE A 203 -3.72 17.10 10.04
CA PHE A 203 -2.82 18.01 10.74
C PHE A 203 -2.86 17.77 12.25
N ILE A 204 -4.06 17.73 12.84
CA ILE A 204 -4.22 17.49 14.28
C ILE A 204 -3.59 16.16 14.69
N ALA A 205 -3.89 15.07 13.97
CA ALA A 205 -3.36 13.75 14.31
C ALA A 205 -1.83 13.69 14.17
N SER A 206 -1.30 14.26 13.07
CA SER A 206 0.13 14.33 12.80
C SER A 206 0.87 15.11 13.90
N LEU A 207 0.37 16.31 14.26
CA LEU A 207 0.92 17.12 15.35
C LEU A 207 0.85 16.41 16.70
N CYS A 208 -0.26 15.75 17.03
CA CYS A 208 -0.37 14.96 18.24
C CYS A 208 0.66 13.82 18.29
N GLY A 209 0.94 13.16 17.15
CA GLY A 209 2.01 12.16 17.05
C GLY A 209 3.38 12.77 17.32
N VAL A 210 3.68 13.92 16.71
CA VAL A 210 4.95 14.67 16.91
C VAL A 210 5.10 15.13 18.36
N PHE A 211 4.07 15.69 18.98
CA PHE A 211 4.09 16.11 20.38
C PHE A 211 4.30 14.93 21.33
N THR A 212 3.70 13.78 21.03
CA THR A 212 3.98 12.55 21.78
C THR A 212 5.46 12.17 21.67
N SER A 213 6.04 12.25 20.48
CA SER A 213 7.47 12.00 20.27
C SER A 213 8.37 12.98 21.03
N TYR A 214 8.08 14.28 20.97
CA TYR A 214 8.84 15.30 21.71
C TYR A 214 8.76 15.12 23.23
N PHE A 215 7.60 14.75 23.74
CA PHE A 215 7.40 14.58 25.18
C PHE A 215 8.23 13.41 25.75
N PHE A 216 8.34 12.30 25.01
CA PHE A 216 9.02 11.09 25.51
C PHE A 216 10.48 10.94 25.03
N PHE A 217 10.82 11.40 23.83
CA PHE A 217 12.17 11.31 23.26
C PHE A 217 12.92 12.65 23.20
N GLY A 218 12.38 13.71 23.79
CA GLY A 218 12.99 15.04 23.77
C GLY A 218 13.05 15.65 22.36
N SER A 219 13.95 16.62 22.15
CA SER A 219 14.10 17.31 20.85
C SER A 219 14.95 16.56 19.83
N GLU A 220 15.59 15.44 20.22
CA GLU A 220 16.48 14.67 19.35
C GLU A 220 15.72 14.05 18.17
N VAL A 221 15.98 14.53 16.96
CA VAL A 221 15.42 13.95 15.73
C VAL A 221 16.21 12.68 15.40
N LEU A 222 15.60 11.69 14.74
CA LEU A 222 16.30 10.45 14.36
C LEU A 222 17.53 10.71 13.48
N ILE A 223 17.50 11.80 12.71
CA ILE A 223 18.57 12.23 11.82
C ILE A 223 18.76 13.74 12.04
N PRO A 224 19.53 14.17 13.07
CA PRO A 224 19.82 15.59 13.28
C PRO A 224 20.79 16.08 12.19
N ILE A 225 20.55 17.25 11.59
CA ILE A 225 21.35 17.74 10.44
C ILE A 225 21.60 19.23 10.54
N THR A 226 22.84 19.63 10.24
CA THR A 226 23.23 21.01 9.92
C THR A 226 23.72 21.05 8.48
N ILE A 227 22.97 21.72 7.60
CA ILE A 227 23.40 21.88 6.20
C ILE A 227 24.55 22.89 6.18
N THR A 228 25.75 22.40 5.88
CA THR A 228 26.99 23.18 5.92
C THR A 228 27.22 24.02 4.65
N ARG A 229 26.68 23.59 3.49
CA ARG A 229 26.79 24.33 2.21
C ARG A 229 25.53 24.24 1.35
N ALA A 230 25.13 25.38 0.81
CA ALA A 230 23.96 25.51 -0.06
C ALA A 230 24.18 24.87 -1.44
N PHE A 231 23.07 24.50 -2.09
CA PHE A 231 23.03 24.02 -3.46
C PHE A 231 23.67 25.03 -4.45
N SER A 232 24.44 24.53 -5.41
CA SER A 232 24.98 25.32 -6.52
C SER A 232 24.43 24.85 -7.87
N LEU A 233 24.23 25.80 -8.79
CA LEU A 233 23.71 25.52 -10.14
C LEU A 233 24.61 24.55 -10.94
N GLN A 234 25.91 24.56 -10.69
CA GLN A 234 26.87 23.63 -11.31
C GLN A 234 26.57 22.16 -10.96
N GLY A 235 25.89 21.91 -9.83
CA GLY A 235 25.51 20.57 -9.40
C GLY A 235 24.34 19.95 -10.18
N ILE A 236 23.58 20.73 -10.95
CA ILE A 236 22.34 20.28 -11.62
C ILE A 236 22.55 18.98 -12.42
N PRO A 237 23.55 18.85 -13.30
CA PRO A 237 23.76 17.61 -14.08
C PRO A 237 23.99 16.39 -13.20
N PHE A 238 24.68 16.54 -12.07
CA PHE A 238 24.98 15.46 -11.14
C PHE A 238 23.77 15.04 -10.31
N TYR A 239 22.87 15.95 -9.98
CA TYR A 239 21.58 15.62 -9.36
C TYR A 239 20.63 14.93 -10.35
N ILE A 240 20.64 15.31 -11.63
CA ILE A 240 19.91 14.58 -12.69
C ILE A 240 20.46 13.15 -12.80
N LEU A 241 21.79 13.00 -12.85
CA LEU A 241 22.45 11.70 -12.86
C LEU A 241 22.06 10.86 -11.63
N LEU A 242 22.07 11.46 -10.43
CA LEU A 242 21.62 10.81 -9.20
C LEU A 242 20.16 10.34 -9.31
N GLY A 243 19.30 11.11 -9.97
CA GLY A 243 17.92 10.75 -10.23
C GLY A 243 17.80 9.54 -11.16
N VAL A 244 18.59 9.50 -12.23
CA VAL A 244 18.65 8.34 -13.15
C VAL A 244 19.14 7.09 -12.41
N VAL A 245 20.25 7.20 -11.68
CA VAL A 245 20.81 6.09 -10.90
C VAL A 245 19.83 5.63 -9.83
N GLY A 246 19.18 6.55 -9.11
CA GLY A 246 18.14 6.25 -8.13
C GLY A 246 16.93 5.54 -8.73
N GLY A 247 16.48 5.97 -9.91
CA GLY A 247 15.40 5.32 -10.66
C GLY A 247 15.76 3.89 -11.07
N LEU A 248 16.97 3.67 -11.59
CA LEU A 248 17.47 2.33 -11.94
C LEU A 248 17.62 1.44 -10.70
N MET A 249 18.17 1.98 -9.61
CA MET A 249 18.31 1.25 -8.35
C MET A 249 16.96 0.92 -7.71
N SER A 250 15.94 1.76 -7.90
CA SER A 250 14.57 1.45 -7.47
C SER A 250 13.94 0.31 -8.29
N ALA A 251 14.27 0.23 -9.59
CA ALA A 251 13.85 -0.89 -10.44
C ALA A 251 14.54 -2.18 -10.01
N TYR A 252 15.85 -2.13 -9.71
CA TYR A 252 16.60 -3.25 -9.12
C TYR A 252 16.00 -3.69 -7.77
N PHE A 253 15.69 -2.74 -6.87
CA PHE A 253 15.05 -3.02 -5.59
C PHE A 253 13.77 -3.84 -5.79
N THR A 254 12.88 -3.34 -6.65
CA THR A 254 11.59 -3.97 -6.94
C THR A 254 11.78 -5.36 -7.53
N TYR A 255 12.66 -5.50 -8.53
CA TYR A 255 12.93 -6.77 -9.18
C TYR A 255 13.45 -7.85 -8.21
N VAL A 256 14.46 -7.53 -7.39
CA VAL A 256 15.04 -8.48 -6.43
C VAL A 256 14.04 -8.83 -5.34
N TYR A 257 13.31 -7.84 -4.82
CA TYR A 257 12.27 -8.07 -3.82
C TYR A 257 11.21 -9.05 -4.32
N GLU A 258 10.76 -8.92 -5.57
CA GLU A 258 9.82 -9.86 -6.17
C GLU A 258 10.40 -11.25 -6.38
N LYS A 259 11.61 -11.35 -6.95
CA LYS A 259 12.26 -12.63 -7.24
C LYS A 259 12.53 -13.41 -5.96
N MET A 260 13.01 -12.74 -4.92
CA MET A 260 13.22 -13.35 -3.61
C MET A 260 11.90 -13.80 -2.99
N ASN A 261 10.87 -12.95 -2.98
CA ASN A 261 9.54 -13.36 -2.50
C ASN A 261 8.98 -14.57 -3.27
N ALA A 262 9.17 -14.62 -4.58
CA ALA A 262 8.78 -15.77 -5.39
C ALA A 262 9.59 -17.04 -5.04
N ALA A 263 10.88 -16.92 -4.78
CA ALA A 263 11.73 -18.02 -4.35
C ALA A 263 11.30 -18.58 -2.98
N PHE A 264 11.09 -17.71 -1.99
CA PHE A 264 10.64 -18.11 -0.65
C PHE A 264 9.19 -18.63 -0.63
N LYS A 265 8.35 -18.25 -1.60
CA LYS A 265 7.01 -18.86 -1.77
C LYS A 265 7.08 -20.34 -2.18
N LYS A 266 8.15 -20.78 -2.87
CA LYS A 266 8.34 -22.20 -3.23
C LYS A 266 8.69 -23.06 -2.02
N LEU A 267 9.28 -22.47 -0.98
CA LEU A 267 9.54 -23.16 0.28
C LEU A 267 8.22 -23.29 1.05
N THR A 268 7.75 -24.51 1.29
CA THR A 268 6.47 -24.75 1.99
C THR A 268 6.65 -24.80 3.51
N SER A 269 7.77 -25.34 4.00
CA SER A 269 8.05 -25.45 5.43
C SER A 269 8.48 -24.11 6.04
N PRO A 270 7.79 -23.60 7.09
CA PRO A 270 8.18 -22.36 7.77
C PRO A 270 9.57 -22.43 8.42
N TRP A 271 9.93 -23.58 9.00
CA TRP A 271 11.25 -23.78 9.60
C TRP A 271 12.36 -23.73 8.56
N LEU A 272 12.13 -24.27 7.37
CA LEU A 272 13.09 -24.19 6.28
C LEU A 272 13.33 -22.75 5.82
N LYS A 273 12.26 -21.92 5.77
CA LYS A 273 12.40 -20.48 5.48
C LYS A 273 13.27 -19.76 6.51
N ILE A 274 13.04 -20.06 7.80
CA ILE A 274 13.80 -19.49 8.91
C ILE A 274 15.27 -19.87 8.82
N VAL A 275 15.58 -21.15 8.62
CA VAL A 275 16.96 -21.64 8.54
C VAL A 275 17.68 -21.05 7.33
N VAL A 276 17.08 -21.15 6.14
CA VAL A 276 17.70 -20.67 4.89
C VAL A 276 17.86 -19.16 4.90
N GLY A 277 16.78 -18.43 5.22
CA GLY A 277 16.81 -16.97 5.26
C GLY A 277 17.70 -16.43 6.37
N GLY A 278 17.66 -17.06 7.56
CA GLY A 278 18.51 -16.71 8.71
C GLY A 278 19.98 -16.99 8.46
N ALA A 279 20.34 -18.13 7.88
CA ALA A 279 21.74 -18.47 7.57
C ALA A 279 22.33 -17.55 6.50
N ILE A 280 21.59 -17.29 5.40
CA ILE A 280 22.09 -16.41 4.34
C ILE A 280 22.18 -14.96 4.83
N LEU A 281 21.16 -14.46 5.54
CA LEU A 281 21.20 -13.11 6.11
C LEU A 281 22.31 -12.97 7.15
N GLY A 282 22.46 -13.97 8.02
CA GLY A 282 23.53 -14.04 9.01
C GLY A 282 24.90 -13.96 8.37
N LEU A 283 25.17 -14.79 7.35
CA LEU A 283 26.42 -14.77 6.59
C LEU A 283 26.66 -13.40 5.94
N LEU A 284 25.62 -12.81 5.37
CA LEU A 284 25.70 -11.52 4.71
C LEU A 284 25.97 -10.38 5.69
N ILE A 285 25.39 -10.40 6.90
CA ILE A 285 25.71 -9.49 8.00
C ILE A 285 27.12 -9.74 8.53
N TYR A 286 27.58 -10.99 8.61
CA TYR A 286 28.94 -11.30 9.03
C TYR A 286 29.99 -10.70 8.07
N ILE A 287 29.73 -10.78 6.75
CA ILE A 287 30.60 -10.18 5.74
C ILE A 287 30.45 -8.65 5.71
N MET A 288 29.23 -8.14 5.89
CA MET A 288 28.90 -6.71 5.85
C MET A 288 28.05 -6.33 7.09
N PRO A 289 28.71 -6.07 8.25
CA PRO A 289 28.02 -5.69 9.48
C PRO A 289 27.06 -4.50 9.38
N PRO A 290 27.30 -3.48 8.52
CA PRO A 290 26.36 -2.36 8.32
C PRO A 290 24.96 -2.77 7.84
N LEU A 291 24.74 -4.02 7.45
CA LEU A 291 23.43 -4.51 7.03
C LEU A 291 22.53 -4.88 8.22
N TYR A 292 23.07 -4.95 9.44
CA TYR A 292 22.35 -5.24 10.68
C TYR A 292 21.26 -4.18 10.98
N GLY A 293 20.02 -4.63 11.17
CA GLY A 293 18.91 -3.77 11.56
C GLY A 293 18.54 -2.70 10.52
N GLU A 294 18.06 -1.55 11.01
CA GLU A 294 17.50 -0.47 10.18
C GLU A 294 18.59 0.31 9.42
N GLY A 295 19.76 0.49 10.04
CA GLY A 295 20.91 1.20 9.47
C GLY A 295 20.94 2.72 9.70
N HIS A 296 20.19 3.23 10.69
CA HIS A 296 20.16 4.66 11.03
C HIS A 296 21.53 5.25 11.38
N GLU A 297 22.36 4.51 12.12
CA GLU A 297 23.71 4.96 12.49
C GLU A 297 24.59 5.21 11.26
N ILE A 298 24.46 4.36 10.24
CA ILE A 298 25.22 4.51 8.99
C ILE A 298 24.78 5.77 8.26
N ILE A 299 23.46 6.02 8.14
CA ILE A 299 22.95 7.27 7.57
C ILE A 299 23.51 8.48 8.35
N ASN A 300 23.61 8.37 9.68
CA ASN A 300 24.16 9.42 10.52
C ASN A 300 25.67 9.66 10.30
N HIS A 301 26.47 8.63 10.08
CA HIS A 301 27.88 8.82 9.72
C HIS A 301 28.06 9.35 8.27
N LEU A 302 27.25 8.87 7.32
CA LEU A 302 27.32 9.29 5.91
C LEU A 302 27.02 10.78 5.75
N LYS A 303 25.99 11.28 6.46
CA LYS A 303 25.60 12.69 6.42
C LYS A 303 26.60 13.61 7.15
N GLU A 304 27.36 13.09 8.11
CA GLU A 304 28.42 13.85 8.79
C GLU A 304 29.69 13.90 7.94
N GLY A 305 29.73 13.18 6.80
CA GLY A 305 30.87 13.13 5.90
C GLY A 305 31.93 12.11 6.33
N HIS A 306 31.61 11.23 7.28
CA HIS A 306 32.51 10.23 7.85
C HIS A 306 32.06 8.79 7.55
N PRO A 307 31.92 8.39 6.27
CA PRO A 307 31.52 7.03 5.92
C PRO A 307 32.52 5.96 6.41
N GLU A 308 33.77 6.34 6.67
CA GLU A 308 34.81 5.44 7.16
C GLU A 308 34.40 4.83 8.52
N LEU A 309 33.72 5.58 9.38
CA LEU A 309 33.22 5.10 10.67
C LEU A 309 32.25 3.92 10.51
N SER A 310 31.40 3.98 9.48
CA SER A 310 30.44 2.91 9.17
C SER A 310 31.07 1.68 8.53
N LEU A 311 32.27 1.81 7.98
CA LEU A 311 32.99 0.74 7.29
C LEU A 311 34.15 0.18 8.10
N SER A 312 34.38 0.73 9.29
CA SER A 312 35.49 0.39 10.20
C SER A 312 35.52 -1.08 10.60
N SER A 313 34.36 -1.72 10.73
CA SER A 313 34.20 -3.13 11.09
C SER A 313 34.29 -4.09 9.88
N ASN A 314 35.00 -3.72 8.82
CA ASN A 314 35.13 -4.58 7.64
C ASN A 314 35.98 -5.82 7.94
N ILE A 315 35.47 -7.00 7.58
CA ILE A 315 36.13 -8.29 7.85
C ILE A 315 37.44 -8.48 7.07
N PHE A 316 37.58 -7.78 5.95
CA PHE A 316 38.71 -7.94 5.05
C PHE A 316 39.96 -7.16 5.51
N GLY A 317 39.85 -6.34 6.56
CA GLY A 317 40.93 -5.47 7.04
C GLY A 317 41.42 -4.49 5.97
N TRP A 318 40.55 -4.13 5.03
CA TRP A 318 40.89 -3.24 3.94
C TRP A 318 41.13 -1.84 4.45
N ASP A 319 42.17 -1.21 3.91
CA ASP A 319 42.55 0.15 4.27
C ASP A 319 41.48 1.15 3.77
N LEU A 320 40.82 1.78 4.73
CA LEU A 320 39.80 2.79 4.50
C LEU A 320 40.41 4.17 4.17
N SER A 321 41.74 4.31 4.13
CA SER A 321 42.37 5.51 3.60
C SER A 321 42.18 5.65 2.08
N ASN A 322 41.97 4.52 1.37
CA ASN A 322 41.81 4.50 -0.07
C ASN A 322 40.35 4.77 -0.48
N ALA A 323 40.14 5.87 -1.21
CA ALA A 323 38.81 6.26 -1.67
C ALA A 323 38.10 5.20 -2.54
N TRP A 324 38.84 4.46 -3.37
CA TRP A 324 38.27 3.40 -4.23
C TRP A 324 37.77 2.21 -3.43
N VAL A 325 38.41 1.88 -2.31
CA VAL A 325 37.94 0.84 -1.38
C VAL A 325 36.62 1.25 -0.75
N ILE A 326 36.51 2.50 -0.29
CA ILE A 326 35.26 3.03 0.26
C ILE A 326 34.15 2.98 -0.81
N ILE A 327 34.43 3.44 -2.03
CA ILE A 327 33.46 3.42 -3.14
C ILE A 327 32.98 1.98 -3.41
N LEU A 328 33.89 1.01 -3.47
CA LEU A 328 33.56 -0.40 -3.67
C LEU A 328 32.66 -0.94 -2.54
N LEU A 329 32.99 -0.65 -1.29
CA LEU A 329 32.21 -1.09 -0.13
C LEU A 329 30.81 -0.44 -0.09
N LEU A 330 30.69 0.86 -0.36
CA LEU A 330 29.40 1.55 -0.42
C LEU A 330 28.54 1.03 -1.58
N ALA A 331 29.14 0.80 -2.75
CA ALA A 331 28.45 0.18 -3.88
C ALA A 331 27.92 -1.21 -3.48
N ALA A 332 28.78 -2.05 -2.90
CA ALA A 332 28.40 -3.39 -2.44
C ALA A 332 27.27 -3.35 -1.39
N LEU A 333 27.34 -2.44 -0.42
CA LEU A 333 26.28 -2.25 0.58
C LEU A 333 24.94 -1.86 -0.05
N THR A 334 24.96 -1.00 -1.08
CA THR A 334 23.75 -0.58 -1.79
C THR A 334 23.05 -1.80 -2.42
N PHE A 335 23.79 -2.65 -3.12
CA PHE A 335 23.21 -3.84 -3.75
C PHE A 335 22.82 -4.92 -2.74
N ALA A 336 23.62 -5.11 -1.69
CA ALA A 336 23.43 -6.14 -0.68
C ALA A 336 22.22 -5.85 0.24
N LYS A 337 21.92 -4.58 0.55
CA LYS A 337 20.80 -4.24 1.45
C LYS A 337 19.44 -4.69 0.89
N VAL A 338 19.22 -4.65 -0.42
CA VAL A 338 17.98 -5.18 -1.03
C VAL A 338 17.83 -6.67 -0.74
N ILE A 339 18.93 -7.41 -0.91
CA ILE A 339 18.97 -8.86 -0.71
C ILE A 339 18.70 -9.14 0.76
N ALA A 340 19.39 -8.46 1.68
CA ALA A 340 19.19 -8.57 3.12
C ALA A 340 17.73 -8.33 3.54
N THR A 341 17.14 -7.25 3.01
CA THR A 341 15.75 -6.87 3.27
C THR A 341 14.77 -7.92 2.75
N SER A 342 15.00 -8.41 1.53
CA SER A 342 14.15 -9.41 0.88
C SER A 342 14.26 -10.78 1.55
N LEU A 343 15.46 -11.17 2.00
CA LEU A 343 15.69 -12.36 2.81
C LEU A 343 14.95 -12.28 4.15
N THR A 344 14.97 -11.12 4.80
CA THR A 344 14.28 -10.89 6.07
C THR A 344 12.77 -11.11 5.92
N PHE A 345 12.14 -10.56 4.88
CA PHE A 345 10.73 -10.80 4.58
C PHE A 345 10.46 -12.26 4.17
N GLY A 346 11.30 -12.83 3.31
CA GLY A 346 11.18 -14.21 2.84
C GLY A 346 11.25 -15.24 3.97
N ALA A 347 12.12 -15.01 4.95
CA ALA A 347 12.28 -15.84 6.15
C ALA A 347 11.07 -15.78 7.10
N GLY A 348 10.17 -14.82 6.91
CA GLY A 348 8.98 -14.61 7.74
C GLY A 348 9.17 -13.53 8.83
N GLY A 349 10.20 -12.69 8.73
CA GLY A 349 10.35 -11.49 9.56
C GLY A 349 9.25 -10.46 9.29
N VAL A 350 8.92 -9.67 10.30
CA VAL A 350 7.91 -8.59 10.22
C VAL A 350 8.64 -7.25 10.25
N GLY A 351 8.37 -6.39 9.27
CA GLY A 351 9.07 -5.12 9.11
C GLY A 351 8.50 -4.24 8.01
N GLY A 352 9.17 -3.12 7.77
CA GLY A 352 8.89 -2.17 6.70
C GLY A 352 10.07 -2.02 5.75
N ILE A 353 9.79 -1.59 4.51
CA ILE A 353 10.83 -1.29 3.51
C ILE A 353 11.31 0.17 3.58
N PHE A 354 10.66 1.02 4.39
CA PHE A 354 10.90 2.47 4.46
C PHE A 354 12.35 2.79 4.81
N SER A 355 12.84 2.35 5.98
CA SER A 355 14.24 2.50 6.38
C SER A 355 15.25 1.88 5.40
N PRO A 356 15.08 0.64 4.90
CA PRO A 356 15.98 0.09 3.87
C PRO A 356 16.14 0.96 2.61
N MET A 357 15.08 1.63 2.14
CA MET A 357 15.16 2.54 0.99
C MET A 357 15.91 3.83 1.36
N LEU A 358 15.69 4.37 2.55
CA LEU A 358 16.45 5.51 3.05
C LEU A 358 17.94 5.17 3.15
N PHE A 359 18.26 4.03 3.77
CA PHE A 359 19.63 3.53 3.87
C PHE A 359 20.30 3.41 2.51
N MET A 360 19.68 2.68 1.58
CA MET A 360 20.24 2.46 0.27
C MET A 360 20.39 3.75 -0.53
N GLY A 361 19.39 4.64 -0.48
CA GLY A 361 19.46 5.92 -1.17
C GLY A 361 20.59 6.80 -0.62
N GLY A 362 20.77 6.80 0.70
CA GLY A 362 21.88 7.48 1.36
C GLY A 362 23.24 6.95 0.94
N VAL A 363 23.44 5.64 1.04
CA VAL A 363 24.69 4.97 0.65
C VAL A 363 24.99 5.18 -0.84
N MET A 364 23.99 5.01 -1.70
CA MET A 364 24.09 5.22 -3.15
C MET A 364 24.47 6.67 -3.48
N GLY A 365 23.82 7.64 -2.85
CA GLY A 365 24.10 9.05 -3.04
C GLY A 365 25.53 9.41 -2.62
N ASN A 366 25.94 8.94 -1.43
CA ASN A 366 27.31 9.13 -0.94
C ASN A 366 28.35 8.51 -1.88
N CYS A 367 28.08 7.28 -2.34
CA CYS A 367 28.93 6.57 -3.31
C CYS A 367 29.10 7.37 -4.60
N LEU A 368 28.01 7.89 -5.17
CA LEU A 368 28.06 8.69 -6.39
C LEU A 368 28.85 10.00 -6.18
N ALA A 369 28.65 10.68 -5.05
CA ALA A 369 29.41 11.88 -4.74
C ALA A 369 30.92 11.62 -4.62
N ARG A 370 31.31 10.49 -4.01
CA ARG A 370 32.72 10.08 -3.96
C ARG A 370 33.27 9.84 -5.36
N ILE A 371 32.56 9.10 -6.20
CA ILE A 371 32.97 8.88 -7.59
C ILE A 371 33.16 10.21 -8.31
N ILE A 372 32.23 11.16 -8.17
CA ILE A 372 32.36 12.50 -8.79
C ILE A 372 33.61 13.23 -8.30
N ASN A 373 33.90 13.17 -7.00
CA ASN A 373 35.04 13.85 -6.39
C ASN A 373 36.41 13.24 -6.81
N GLU A 374 36.44 11.97 -7.21
CA GLU A 374 37.65 11.33 -7.77
C GLU A 374 37.96 11.78 -9.21
N PHE A 375 37.05 12.52 -9.87
CA PHE A 375 37.26 13.07 -11.21
C PHE A 375 37.28 14.62 -11.19
N PRO A 376 38.40 15.25 -10.78
CA PRO A 376 38.54 16.72 -10.74
C PRO A 376 38.25 17.43 -12.08
N ILE A 377 38.40 16.71 -13.21
CA ILE A 377 38.13 17.24 -14.56
C ILE A 377 36.68 17.69 -14.76
N LEU A 378 35.76 17.21 -13.90
CA LEU A 378 34.35 17.59 -13.91
C LEU A 378 34.09 19.00 -13.37
N GLY A 379 35.08 19.63 -12.72
CA GLY A 379 34.97 21.02 -12.23
C GLY A 379 33.93 21.23 -11.13
N TYR A 380 33.42 20.16 -10.53
CA TYR A 380 32.40 20.19 -9.48
C TYR A 380 32.82 19.31 -8.30
N LYS A 381 32.76 19.86 -7.08
CA LYS A 381 32.97 19.11 -5.85
C LYS A 381 31.60 18.77 -5.24
N ALA A 382 31.24 17.49 -5.27
CA ALA A 382 30.02 16.98 -4.70
C ALA A 382 30.13 16.93 -3.17
N GLU A 383 29.26 17.65 -2.48
CA GLU A 383 29.16 17.61 -1.02
C GLU A 383 28.50 16.29 -0.60
N LEU A 384 29.27 15.42 0.09
CA LEU A 384 28.83 14.08 0.52
C LEU A 384 27.49 14.09 1.28
N PRO A 385 27.26 15.00 2.24
CA PRO A 385 25.99 15.05 2.98
C PRO A 385 24.80 15.34 2.07
N ASN A 386 24.95 16.28 1.13
CA ASN A 386 23.87 16.70 0.24
C ASN A 386 23.46 15.55 -0.69
N PHE A 387 24.42 14.86 -1.29
CA PHE A 387 24.14 13.71 -2.15
C PHE A 387 23.59 12.52 -1.38
N THR A 388 24.02 12.30 -0.13
CA THR A 388 23.43 11.27 0.75
C THR A 388 21.93 11.55 0.91
N LEU A 389 21.56 12.77 1.31
CA LEU A 389 20.17 13.15 1.55
C LEU A 389 19.31 13.15 0.28
N VAL A 390 19.82 13.72 -0.80
CA VAL A 390 19.09 13.73 -2.09
C VAL A 390 19.00 12.32 -2.70
N GLY A 391 19.98 11.46 -2.43
CA GLY A 391 19.94 10.04 -2.80
C GLY A 391 18.85 9.26 -2.07
N MET A 392 18.60 9.57 -0.80
CA MET A 392 17.44 9.05 -0.04
C MET A 392 16.13 9.43 -0.74
N THR A 393 15.98 10.70 -1.14
CA THR A 393 14.82 11.17 -1.92
C THR A 393 14.66 10.41 -3.22
N ALA A 394 15.76 10.24 -3.97
CA ALA A 394 15.76 9.57 -5.27
C ALA A 394 15.22 8.15 -5.17
N LEU A 395 15.79 7.34 -4.28
CA LEU A 395 15.42 5.93 -4.17
C LEU A 395 14.01 5.76 -3.58
N MET A 396 13.67 6.53 -2.54
CA MET A 396 12.35 6.50 -1.93
C MET A 396 11.26 6.87 -2.94
N THR A 397 11.49 7.91 -3.74
CA THR A 397 10.57 8.31 -4.81
C THR A 397 10.36 7.19 -5.83
N GLY A 398 11.46 6.56 -6.29
CA GLY A 398 11.40 5.51 -7.30
C GLY A 398 10.69 4.25 -6.81
N VAL A 399 10.93 3.82 -5.58
CA VAL A 399 10.33 2.58 -5.05
C VAL A 399 8.87 2.79 -4.60
N LEU A 400 8.56 3.94 -3.99
CA LEU A 400 7.23 4.22 -3.45
C LEU A 400 6.27 4.87 -4.44
N HIS A 401 6.79 5.48 -5.51
CA HIS A 401 6.02 6.37 -6.39
C HIS A 401 5.37 7.55 -5.63
N ALA A 402 6.05 8.06 -4.60
CA ALA A 402 5.58 9.13 -3.72
C ALA A 402 6.61 10.29 -3.66
N PRO A 403 6.74 11.09 -4.75
CA PRO A 403 7.76 12.12 -4.87
C PRO A 403 7.62 13.25 -3.84
N LEU A 404 6.41 13.75 -3.56
CA LEU A 404 6.24 14.85 -2.62
C LEU A 404 6.61 14.40 -1.20
N THR A 405 6.19 13.20 -0.83
CA THR A 405 6.54 12.60 0.45
C THR A 405 8.06 12.55 0.64
N ALA A 406 8.80 12.05 -0.35
CA ALA A 406 10.25 11.92 -0.25
C ALA A 406 10.96 13.29 -0.17
N VAL A 407 10.53 14.27 -0.97
CA VAL A 407 11.09 15.62 -0.96
C VAL A 407 10.87 16.31 0.38
N PHE A 408 9.63 16.30 0.88
CA PHE A 408 9.29 16.96 2.14
C PHE A 408 9.86 16.22 3.36
N LEU A 409 10.00 14.89 3.29
CA LEU A 409 10.66 14.12 4.33
C LEU A 409 12.09 14.64 4.54
N ILE A 410 12.87 14.76 3.47
CA ILE A 410 14.24 15.26 3.58
C ILE A 410 14.28 16.74 3.96
N ALA A 411 13.39 17.58 3.42
CA ALA A 411 13.32 18.99 3.80
C ALA A 411 13.03 19.19 5.30
N GLU A 412 12.11 18.42 5.89
CA GLU A 412 11.79 18.54 7.31
C GLU A 412 12.85 17.92 8.21
N VAL A 413 13.37 16.74 7.85
CA VAL A 413 14.45 16.09 8.62
C VAL A 413 15.69 16.97 8.66
N THR A 414 15.98 17.69 7.58
CA THR A 414 17.16 18.58 7.51
C THR A 414 16.96 19.93 8.19
N GLY A 415 15.73 20.25 8.63
CA GLY A 415 15.41 21.53 9.25
C GLY A 415 15.53 22.73 8.30
N GLY A 416 15.59 22.51 6.99
CA GLY A 416 15.82 23.58 6.01
C GLY A 416 15.36 23.27 4.59
N TYR A 417 15.08 24.33 3.84
CA TYR A 417 14.60 24.26 2.45
C TYR A 417 15.72 24.32 1.40
N SER A 418 16.99 24.36 1.80
CA SER A 418 18.12 24.58 0.89
C SER A 418 18.35 23.42 -0.10
N LEU A 419 17.97 22.20 0.26
CA LEU A 419 18.03 21.03 -0.62
C LEU A 419 16.70 20.71 -1.32
N LEU A 420 15.66 21.54 -1.16
CA LEU A 420 14.35 21.26 -1.72
C LEU A 420 14.37 21.22 -3.25
N VAL A 421 15.04 22.19 -3.89
CA VAL A 421 15.17 22.26 -5.35
C VAL A 421 15.90 21.04 -5.95
N PRO A 422 17.13 20.67 -5.51
CA PRO A 422 17.80 19.48 -6.02
C PRO A 422 17.04 18.19 -5.68
N ALA A 423 16.38 18.11 -4.52
CA ALA A 423 15.54 16.98 -4.16
C ALA A 423 14.35 16.81 -5.12
N MET A 424 13.64 17.90 -5.45
CA MET A 424 12.52 17.88 -6.41
C MET A 424 12.97 17.43 -7.80
N LEU A 425 14.09 17.97 -8.29
CA LEU A 425 14.66 17.59 -9.58
C LEU A 425 15.01 16.09 -9.62
N THR A 426 15.73 15.62 -8.60
CA THR A 426 16.17 14.23 -8.51
C THR A 426 14.97 13.29 -8.35
N ALA A 427 13.97 13.66 -7.55
CA ALA A 427 12.73 12.92 -7.38
C ALA A 427 11.97 12.78 -8.70
N ALA A 428 11.82 13.88 -9.45
CA ALA A 428 11.10 13.86 -10.73
C ALA A 428 11.77 12.91 -11.74
N VAL A 429 13.10 12.99 -11.87
CA VAL A 429 13.86 12.10 -12.78
C VAL A 429 13.77 10.64 -12.32
N SER A 430 13.98 10.38 -11.02
CA SER A 430 13.88 9.02 -10.45
C SER A 430 12.48 8.43 -10.65
N PHE A 431 11.43 9.22 -10.44
CA PHE A 431 10.05 8.81 -10.66
C PHE A 431 9.80 8.40 -12.12
N LEU A 432 10.24 9.20 -13.09
CA LEU A 432 10.06 8.92 -14.51
C LEU A 432 10.78 7.63 -14.93
N VAL A 433 12.04 7.46 -14.49
CA VAL A 433 12.82 6.26 -14.76
C VAL A 433 12.20 5.03 -14.09
N ALA A 434 11.83 5.11 -12.82
CA ALA A 434 11.22 3.99 -12.09
C ALA A 434 9.90 3.54 -12.71
N LYS A 435 9.04 4.49 -13.09
CA LYS A 435 7.72 4.24 -13.68
C LYS A 435 7.80 3.60 -15.07
N TYR A 436 8.90 3.81 -15.79
CA TYR A 436 9.17 3.13 -17.05
C TYR A 436 9.36 1.61 -16.84
N PHE A 437 10.07 1.20 -15.79
CA PHE A 437 10.31 -0.22 -15.48
C PHE A 437 9.16 -0.87 -14.70
N ASN A 438 8.57 -0.16 -13.75
CA ASN A 438 7.55 -0.69 -12.85
C ASN A 438 6.28 0.18 -12.90
N LYS A 439 5.16 -0.43 -13.34
CA LYS A 439 3.86 0.27 -13.36
C LYS A 439 3.32 0.58 -11.97
N TYR A 440 3.58 -0.29 -11.00
CA TYR A 440 3.07 -0.19 -9.62
C TYR A 440 4.23 -0.03 -8.65
N SER A 441 4.01 0.72 -7.57
CA SER A 441 4.96 0.80 -6.45
C SER A 441 4.99 -0.52 -5.67
N VAL A 442 6.03 -0.74 -4.87
CA VAL A 442 6.15 -1.98 -4.06
C VAL A 442 4.95 -2.20 -3.14
N TYR A 443 4.31 -1.13 -2.65
CA TYR A 443 3.10 -1.24 -1.82
C TYR A 443 1.82 -1.57 -2.60
N THR A 444 1.74 -1.18 -3.87
CA THR A 444 0.52 -1.35 -4.68
C THR A 444 0.60 -2.58 -5.60
N MET A 445 1.79 -3.06 -5.90
CA MET A 445 2.05 -4.10 -6.90
C MET A 445 1.26 -5.40 -6.71
N GLU A 446 1.14 -5.91 -5.48
CA GLU A 446 0.39 -7.15 -5.21
C GLU A 446 -1.12 -6.99 -5.49
N LEU A 447 -1.69 -5.88 -5.03
CA LEU A 447 -3.10 -5.52 -5.25
C LEU A 447 -3.35 -5.22 -6.74
N GLY A 448 -2.41 -4.54 -7.41
CA GLY A 448 -2.54 -4.15 -8.81
C GLY A 448 -2.57 -5.35 -9.74
N ARG A 449 -1.74 -6.37 -9.46
CA ARG A 449 -1.73 -7.63 -10.21
C ARG A 449 -3.01 -8.44 -10.03
N LYS A 450 -3.64 -8.38 -8.86
CA LYS A 450 -4.95 -9.02 -8.60
C LYS A 450 -6.12 -8.22 -9.17
N GLY A 451 -5.88 -6.97 -9.59
CA GLY A 451 -6.94 -6.04 -9.99
C GLY A 451 -7.79 -5.56 -8.81
N GLU A 452 -7.20 -5.57 -7.60
CA GLU A 452 -7.81 -5.19 -6.32
C GLU A 452 -7.35 -3.79 -5.85
N LEU A 453 -6.63 -3.04 -6.68
CA LEU A 453 -6.34 -1.63 -6.39
C LEU A 453 -7.54 -0.76 -6.76
N ILE A 454 -7.95 0.11 -5.82
CA ILE A 454 -8.63 1.35 -6.18
C ILE A 454 -7.63 2.16 -7.00
N SER A 455 -7.87 2.26 -8.30
CA SER A 455 -7.07 3.07 -9.22
C SER A 455 -7.28 4.55 -8.90
N GLN A 456 -6.24 5.38 -9.07
CA GLN A 456 -6.42 6.85 -9.12
C GLN A 456 -7.37 7.27 -10.24
N ASN A 457 -7.63 6.38 -11.21
CA ASN A 457 -8.73 6.54 -12.14
C ASN A 457 -10.07 6.24 -11.44
N LYS A 458 -10.77 7.30 -11.03
CA LYS A 458 -12.07 7.27 -10.36
C LYS A 458 -13.07 6.34 -11.04
N ASP A 459 -13.05 6.30 -12.36
CA ASP A 459 -13.96 5.46 -13.15
C ASP A 459 -13.72 3.97 -12.88
N GLN A 460 -12.45 3.53 -12.87
CA GLN A 460 -12.11 2.14 -12.55
C GLN A 460 -12.45 1.76 -11.12
N SER A 461 -12.26 2.69 -10.18
CA SER A 461 -12.57 2.47 -8.76
C SER A 461 -14.06 2.31 -8.50
N ILE A 462 -14.89 3.13 -9.14
CA ILE A 462 -16.34 3.01 -9.05
C ILE A 462 -16.81 1.68 -9.65
N LEU A 463 -16.29 1.31 -10.83
CA LEU A 463 -16.62 0.06 -11.50
C LEU A 463 -16.22 -1.16 -10.65
N THR A 464 -15.04 -1.14 -10.01
CA THR A 464 -14.58 -2.23 -9.14
C THR A 464 -15.48 -2.45 -7.94
N LEU A 465 -16.09 -1.38 -7.42
CA LEU A 465 -16.97 -1.43 -6.25
C LEU A 465 -18.44 -1.72 -6.62
N MET A 466 -18.81 -1.77 -7.89
CA MET A 466 -20.17 -2.11 -8.33
C MET A 466 -20.42 -3.61 -8.20
N ASP A 467 -21.56 -3.95 -7.61
CA ASP A 467 -21.98 -5.33 -7.41
C ASP A 467 -22.97 -5.73 -8.50
N PHE A 468 -22.81 -6.92 -9.07
CA PHE A 468 -23.73 -7.43 -10.09
C PHE A 468 -25.16 -7.48 -9.57
N ASP A 469 -25.37 -7.88 -8.32
CA ASP A 469 -26.71 -8.03 -7.74
C ASP A 469 -27.49 -6.71 -7.67
N GLN A 470 -26.80 -5.57 -7.68
CA GLN A 470 -27.44 -4.24 -7.69
C GLN A 470 -27.82 -3.79 -9.10
N VAL A 471 -27.15 -4.32 -10.12
CA VAL A 471 -27.21 -3.85 -11.51
C VAL A 471 -28.10 -4.75 -12.36
N VAL A 472 -28.16 -6.05 -12.06
CA VAL A 472 -29.00 -7.02 -12.78
C VAL A 472 -30.48 -6.74 -12.52
N GLU A 473 -31.25 -6.72 -13.60
CA GLU A 473 -32.70 -6.52 -13.61
C GLU A 473 -33.38 -7.84 -13.99
N HIS A 474 -34.35 -8.27 -13.17
CA HIS A 474 -35.05 -9.56 -13.31
C HIS A 474 -36.49 -9.45 -13.82
N ASN A 475 -36.96 -8.25 -14.15
CA ASN A 475 -38.34 -8.00 -14.58
C ASN A 475 -38.55 -8.18 -16.10
N PHE A 476 -37.96 -9.24 -16.68
CA PHE A 476 -38.10 -9.58 -18.09
C PHE A 476 -38.86 -10.89 -18.22
N THR A 477 -39.86 -10.91 -19.10
CA THR A 477 -40.70 -12.09 -19.31
C THR A 477 -40.01 -13.03 -20.30
N PRO A 478 -39.66 -14.26 -19.90
CA PRO A 478 -39.00 -15.20 -20.80
C PRO A 478 -39.97 -15.74 -21.86
N VAL A 479 -39.42 -15.92 -23.06
CA VAL A 479 -40.06 -16.63 -24.17
C VAL A 479 -39.32 -17.96 -24.36
N TYR A 480 -40.02 -19.03 -24.72
CA TYR A 480 -39.39 -20.32 -24.97
C TYR A 480 -39.30 -20.62 -26.46
N THR A 481 -38.29 -21.38 -26.86
CA THR A 481 -38.04 -21.75 -28.27
C THR A 481 -39.21 -22.47 -28.94
N ASP A 482 -40.02 -23.19 -28.17
CA ASP A 482 -41.19 -23.93 -28.64
C ASP A 482 -42.47 -23.08 -28.72
N MET A 483 -42.45 -21.84 -28.21
CA MET A 483 -43.61 -20.94 -28.27
C MET A 483 -43.87 -20.46 -29.70
N LYS A 484 -45.15 -20.32 -30.04
CA LYS A 484 -45.59 -19.69 -31.29
C LYS A 484 -45.82 -18.18 -31.12
N LEU A 485 -45.86 -17.43 -32.21
CA LEU A 485 -46.13 -15.98 -32.21
C LEU A 485 -47.35 -15.61 -31.36
N ARG A 486 -48.44 -16.39 -31.42
CA ARG A 486 -49.61 -16.21 -30.53
C ARG A 486 -49.20 -16.15 -29.06
N GLU A 487 -48.47 -17.15 -28.60
CA GLU A 487 -48.04 -17.25 -27.19
C GLU A 487 -47.04 -16.15 -26.83
N VAL A 488 -46.13 -15.78 -27.75
CA VAL A 488 -45.24 -14.64 -27.55
C VAL A 488 -46.04 -13.35 -27.33
N VAL A 489 -47.06 -13.10 -28.15
CA VAL A 489 -47.90 -11.89 -28.04
C VAL A 489 -48.72 -11.89 -26.75
N TYR A 490 -49.45 -12.98 -26.46
CA TYR A 490 -50.36 -13.03 -25.32
C TYR A 490 -49.66 -13.21 -23.96
N ASN A 491 -48.59 -14.00 -23.90
CA ASN A 491 -47.96 -14.39 -22.63
C ASN A 491 -46.72 -13.55 -22.31
N ALA A 492 -46.04 -12.98 -23.31
CA ALA A 492 -44.87 -12.14 -23.10
C ALA A 492 -45.16 -10.66 -23.39
N VAL A 493 -45.61 -10.31 -24.60
CA VAL A 493 -45.78 -8.91 -25.00
C VAL A 493 -46.87 -8.20 -24.21
N ARG A 494 -48.01 -8.85 -24.00
CA ARG A 494 -49.13 -8.27 -23.25
C ARG A 494 -48.81 -8.03 -21.78
N GLU A 495 -48.02 -8.92 -21.17
CA GLU A 495 -47.75 -8.91 -19.73
C GLU A 495 -46.48 -8.12 -19.37
N SER A 496 -45.60 -7.83 -20.34
CA SER A 496 -44.31 -7.19 -20.09
C SER A 496 -44.33 -5.68 -20.29
N ASN A 497 -43.67 -4.97 -19.38
CA ASN A 497 -43.36 -3.53 -19.53
C ASN A 497 -42.01 -3.30 -20.22
N ARG A 498 -41.42 -4.33 -20.83
CA ARG A 498 -40.09 -4.29 -21.47
C ARG A 498 -40.22 -4.56 -22.97
N ASN A 499 -39.31 -3.97 -23.74
CA ASN A 499 -39.29 -4.10 -25.20
C ASN A 499 -38.31 -5.17 -25.70
N ILE A 500 -37.80 -6.02 -24.80
CA ILE A 500 -36.86 -7.09 -25.11
C ILE A 500 -37.22 -8.33 -24.30
N TYR A 501 -37.19 -9.48 -24.96
CA TYR A 501 -37.59 -10.76 -24.38
C TYR A 501 -36.46 -11.77 -24.54
N PRO A 502 -35.97 -12.39 -23.46
CA PRO A 502 -34.98 -13.45 -23.57
C PRO A 502 -35.65 -14.72 -24.10
N VAL A 503 -35.04 -15.36 -25.10
CA VAL A 503 -35.50 -16.64 -25.63
C VAL A 503 -34.70 -17.75 -24.98
N LEU A 504 -35.39 -18.64 -24.27
CA LEU A 504 -34.82 -19.69 -23.45
C LEU A 504 -35.17 -21.07 -24.00
N ASP A 505 -34.25 -22.01 -23.80
CA ASP A 505 -34.56 -23.43 -23.89
C ASP A 505 -35.40 -23.84 -22.67
N ARG A 506 -36.57 -24.47 -22.91
CA ARG A 506 -37.54 -24.80 -21.86
C ARG A 506 -37.02 -25.80 -20.84
N GLU A 507 -36.16 -26.73 -21.23
CA GLU A 507 -35.62 -27.77 -20.35
C GLU A 507 -34.34 -27.31 -19.64
N LYS A 508 -33.45 -26.64 -20.37
CA LYS A 508 -32.11 -26.30 -19.88
C LYS A 508 -32.03 -24.92 -19.22
N GLY A 509 -32.98 -24.02 -19.51
CA GLY A 509 -32.97 -22.63 -19.06
C GLY A 509 -31.82 -21.81 -19.66
N THR A 510 -31.22 -22.30 -20.73
CA THR A 510 -30.10 -21.65 -21.43
C THR A 510 -30.62 -20.58 -22.37
N LEU A 511 -29.93 -19.44 -22.43
CA LEU A 511 -30.24 -18.36 -23.35
C LEU A 511 -29.90 -18.76 -24.80
N GLN A 512 -30.89 -18.72 -25.69
CA GLN A 512 -30.74 -19.02 -27.12
C GLN A 512 -30.72 -17.75 -27.98
N GLY A 513 -31.41 -16.70 -27.56
CA GLY A 513 -31.48 -15.44 -28.29
C GLY A 513 -32.27 -14.38 -27.54
N VAL A 514 -32.55 -13.28 -28.22
CA VAL A 514 -33.44 -12.21 -27.74
C VAL A 514 -34.40 -11.82 -28.85
N ILE A 515 -35.63 -11.45 -28.48
CA ILE A 515 -36.63 -10.87 -29.39
C ILE A 515 -36.81 -9.41 -28.97
N LEU A 516 -36.68 -8.46 -29.90
CA LEU A 516 -37.05 -7.08 -29.66
C LEU A 516 -38.49 -6.84 -30.09
N LEU A 517 -39.23 -6.07 -29.30
CA LEU A 517 -40.61 -5.70 -29.62
C LEU A 517 -40.71 -4.95 -30.96
N ASP A 518 -39.71 -4.11 -31.26
CA ASP A 518 -39.67 -3.34 -32.51
C ASP A 518 -39.60 -4.24 -33.74
N ASP A 519 -38.87 -5.36 -33.66
CA ASP A 519 -38.70 -6.30 -34.78
C ASP A 519 -39.98 -7.05 -35.09
N ILE A 520 -40.74 -7.42 -34.06
CA ILE A 520 -41.98 -8.20 -34.22
C ILE A 520 -43.23 -7.32 -34.32
N ARG A 521 -43.13 -5.99 -34.14
CA ARG A 521 -44.29 -5.07 -34.07
C ARG A 521 -45.23 -5.19 -35.26
N HIS A 522 -44.68 -5.34 -36.46
CA HIS A 522 -45.44 -5.49 -37.70
C HIS A 522 -46.17 -6.84 -37.79
N LEU A 523 -45.76 -7.85 -37.02
CA LEU A 523 -46.37 -9.18 -36.98
C LEU A 523 -47.43 -9.32 -35.88
N ILE A 524 -47.42 -8.45 -34.86
CA ILE A 524 -48.31 -8.56 -33.69
C ILE A 524 -49.78 -8.52 -34.11
N PHE A 525 -50.14 -7.74 -35.13
CA PHE A 525 -51.54 -7.60 -35.58
C PHE A 525 -51.92 -8.53 -36.72
N GLU A 526 -50.96 -9.30 -37.25
CA GLU A 526 -51.17 -10.21 -38.37
C GLU A 526 -51.58 -11.59 -37.87
N THR A 527 -52.87 -11.75 -37.59
CA THR A 527 -53.46 -12.99 -37.04
C THR A 527 -53.18 -14.23 -37.89
N ASN A 528 -52.93 -14.06 -39.19
CA ASN A 528 -52.57 -15.13 -40.11
C ASN A 528 -51.25 -15.85 -39.78
N TYR A 529 -50.34 -15.21 -39.03
CA TYR A 529 -49.03 -15.74 -38.66
C TYR A 529 -48.96 -16.34 -37.26
N TYR A 530 -50.01 -16.16 -36.45
CA TYR A 530 -50.01 -16.48 -35.02
C TYR A 530 -49.64 -17.93 -34.69
N ASP A 531 -50.11 -18.87 -35.52
CA ASP A 531 -49.88 -20.31 -35.30
C ASP A 531 -48.82 -20.90 -36.23
N LYS A 532 -48.18 -20.05 -37.06
CA LYS A 532 -47.23 -20.44 -38.11
C LYS A 532 -45.77 -20.12 -37.76
N ILE A 533 -45.53 -18.98 -37.12
CA ILE A 533 -44.15 -18.53 -36.83
C ILE A 533 -43.75 -18.95 -35.41
N PRO A 534 -42.71 -19.78 -35.23
CA PRO A 534 -42.15 -20.10 -33.93
C PRO A 534 -41.24 -18.99 -33.40
N ALA A 535 -41.09 -18.90 -32.07
CA ALA A 535 -40.24 -17.92 -31.40
C ALA A 535 -38.77 -17.99 -31.83
N VAL A 536 -38.28 -19.18 -32.21
CA VAL A 536 -36.91 -19.39 -32.73
C VAL A 536 -36.68 -18.63 -34.04
N GLU A 537 -37.70 -18.45 -34.88
CA GLU A 537 -37.57 -17.67 -36.13
C GLU A 537 -37.64 -16.16 -35.89
N LEU A 538 -38.23 -15.73 -34.78
CA LEU A 538 -38.33 -14.33 -34.39
C LEU A 538 -37.09 -13.82 -33.64
N MET A 539 -36.27 -14.73 -33.12
CA MET A 539 -35.15 -14.36 -32.25
C MET A 539 -33.92 -13.94 -33.05
N GLN A 540 -33.16 -13.02 -32.46
CA GLN A 540 -31.84 -12.65 -32.94
C GLN A 540 -30.79 -12.93 -31.86
N LYS A 541 -29.52 -13.05 -32.30
CA LYS A 541 -28.41 -13.16 -31.36
C LYS A 541 -28.23 -11.81 -30.64
N PRO A 542 -28.09 -11.80 -29.29
CA PRO A 542 -27.80 -10.57 -28.59
C PRO A 542 -26.43 -10.02 -29.03
N PRO A 543 -26.24 -8.68 -29.09
CA PRO A 543 -24.98 -8.07 -29.53
C PRO A 543 -23.76 -8.48 -28.69
N ALA A 544 -23.98 -8.78 -27.41
CA ALA A 544 -23.02 -9.41 -26.52
C ALA A 544 -23.76 -10.11 -25.38
N ILE A 545 -23.06 -10.98 -24.66
CA ILE A 545 -23.56 -11.65 -23.46
C ILE A 545 -22.62 -11.33 -22.29
N ILE A 546 -23.18 -11.08 -21.11
CA ILE A 546 -22.44 -10.81 -19.88
C ILE A 546 -22.36 -12.10 -19.06
N GLU A 547 -21.16 -12.56 -18.72
CA GLU A 547 -20.92 -13.75 -17.90
C GLU A 547 -20.69 -13.39 -16.43
N MET A 548 -21.72 -13.61 -15.60
CA MET A 548 -21.65 -13.35 -14.16
C MET A 548 -20.64 -14.28 -13.48
N GLY A 549 -19.68 -13.71 -12.76
CA GLY A 549 -18.59 -14.44 -12.09
C GLY A 549 -17.28 -14.53 -12.89
N LYS A 550 -17.32 -14.23 -14.20
CA LYS A 550 -16.11 -14.09 -15.04
C LYS A 550 -15.85 -12.66 -15.46
N ASP A 551 -16.89 -11.96 -15.92
CA ASP A 551 -16.77 -10.57 -16.35
C ASP A 551 -16.63 -9.64 -15.15
N LYS A 552 -15.75 -8.64 -15.30
CA LYS A 552 -15.69 -7.50 -14.38
C LYS A 552 -16.65 -6.40 -14.86
N MET A 553 -17.08 -5.52 -13.96
CA MET A 553 -17.93 -4.37 -14.32
C MET A 553 -17.29 -3.43 -15.36
N SER A 554 -15.96 -3.34 -15.40
CA SER A 554 -15.24 -2.64 -16.46
C SER A 554 -15.50 -3.28 -17.84
N THR A 555 -15.38 -4.60 -17.92
CA THR A 555 -15.67 -5.37 -19.14
C THR A 555 -17.13 -5.24 -19.55
N VAL A 556 -18.06 -5.20 -18.58
CA VAL A 556 -19.47 -4.94 -18.85
C VAL A 556 -19.68 -3.57 -19.48
N MET A 557 -19.04 -2.53 -18.94
CA MET A 557 -19.09 -1.17 -19.51
C MET A 557 -18.52 -1.14 -20.93
N ASP A 558 -17.39 -1.80 -21.17
CA ASP A 558 -16.76 -1.89 -22.50
C ASP A 558 -17.70 -2.60 -23.50
N LYS A 559 -18.37 -3.68 -23.08
CA LYS A 559 -19.39 -4.36 -23.92
C LYS A 559 -20.51 -3.40 -24.32
N PHE A 560 -21.02 -2.56 -23.41
CA PHE A 560 -22.03 -1.55 -23.74
C PHE A 560 -21.51 -0.45 -24.67
N GLN A 561 -20.24 -0.06 -24.54
CA GLN A 561 -19.63 0.95 -25.41
C GLN A 561 -19.41 0.43 -26.83
N HIS A 562 -18.85 -0.78 -26.96
CA HIS A 562 -18.56 -1.38 -28.27
C HIS A 562 -19.83 -1.82 -29.02
N THR A 563 -20.81 -2.39 -28.32
CA THR A 563 -22.04 -2.89 -28.98
C THR A 563 -23.07 -1.79 -29.23
N GLY A 564 -23.01 -0.68 -28.49
CA GLY A 564 -24.05 0.35 -28.53
C GLY A 564 -25.41 -0.11 -27.98
N ALA A 565 -25.51 -1.32 -27.42
CA ALA A 565 -26.77 -1.90 -26.98
C ALA A 565 -27.39 -1.14 -25.79
N TRP A 566 -28.71 -1.15 -25.67
CA TRP A 566 -29.42 -0.60 -24.50
C TRP A 566 -29.57 -1.63 -23.38
N ASN A 567 -29.69 -2.91 -23.73
CA ASN A 567 -29.82 -4.03 -22.80
C ASN A 567 -28.92 -5.18 -23.26
N LEU A 568 -28.20 -5.80 -22.34
CA LEU A 568 -27.41 -7.01 -22.59
C LEU A 568 -27.84 -8.11 -21.62
N PRO A 569 -28.03 -9.34 -22.10
CA PRO A 569 -28.42 -10.46 -21.25
C PRO A 569 -27.25 -10.91 -20.38
N VAL A 570 -27.60 -11.34 -19.16
CA VAL A 570 -26.66 -11.86 -18.17
C VAL A 570 -26.89 -13.36 -18.03
N VAL A 571 -25.80 -14.11 -18.13
CA VAL A 571 -25.80 -15.56 -17.93
C VAL A 571 -24.81 -15.96 -16.84
N LYS A 572 -25.12 -17.08 -16.18
CA LYS A 572 -24.23 -17.74 -15.22
C LYS A 572 -24.18 -19.21 -15.56
N ASP A 573 -23.00 -19.73 -15.87
CA ASP A 573 -22.80 -21.12 -16.29
C ASP A 573 -23.74 -21.54 -17.45
N GLY A 574 -23.96 -20.63 -18.40
CA GLY A 574 -24.85 -20.83 -19.56
C GLY A 574 -26.35 -20.62 -19.30
N LYS A 575 -26.78 -20.49 -18.05
CA LYS A 575 -28.18 -20.23 -17.69
C LYS A 575 -28.48 -18.74 -17.65
N TYR A 576 -29.66 -18.36 -18.13
CA TYR A 576 -30.13 -16.98 -18.08
C TYR A 576 -30.41 -16.53 -16.64
N VAL A 577 -29.99 -15.31 -16.29
CA VAL A 577 -30.18 -14.72 -14.96
C VAL A 577 -31.04 -13.44 -15.02
N GLY A 578 -30.84 -12.61 -16.04
CA GLY A 578 -31.51 -11.32 -16.17
C GLY A 578 -30.93 -10.49 -17.31
N PHE A 579 -31.25 -9.20 -17.35
CA PHE A 579 -30.55 -8.23 -18.20
C PHE A 579 -29.87 -7.17 -17.35
N ILE A 580 -28.87 -6.52 -17.93
CA ILE A 580 -28.40 -5.22 -17.46
C ILE A 580 -28.83 -4.19 -18.51
N SER A 581 -29.44 -3.09 -18.07
CA SER A 581 -29.65 -1.93 -18.94
C SER A 581 -28.53 -0.91 -18.78
N LYS A 582 -28.18 -0.24 -19.88
CA LYS A 582 -27.22 0.85 -19.90
C LYS A 582 -27.62 1.97 -18.93
N SER A 583 -28.91 2.28 -18.85
CA SER A 583 -29.47 3.29 -17.96
C SER A 583 -29.31 2.94 -16.48
N LYS A 584 -29.60 1.69 -16.07
CA LYS A 584 -29.42 1.23 -14.70
C LYS A 584 -27.95 1.23 -14.30
N LEU A 585 -27.09 0.73 -15.18
CA LEU A 585 -25.63 0.73 -15.01
C LEU A 585 -25.11 2.16 -14.78
N LEU A 586 -25.45 3.10 -15.66
CA LEU A 586 -25.03 4.50 -15.55
C LEU A 586 -25.65 5.23 -14.36
N SER A 587 -26.88 4.89 -13.96
CA SER A 587 -27.52 5.46 -12.77
C SER A 587 -26.81 5.02 -11.48
N ILE A 588 -26.49 3.73 -11.35
CA ILE A 588 -25.74 3.21 -10.20
C ILE A 588 -24.33 3.79 -10.19
N TYR A 589 -23.69 3.82 -11.36
CA TYR A 589 -22.39 4.46 -11.55
C TYR A 589 -22.42 5.90 -11.05
N ARG A 590 -23.38 6.71 -11.50
CA ARG A 590 -23.52 8.12 -11.09
C ARG A 590 -23.80 8.27 -9.59
N ARG A 591 -24.63 7.41 -8.99
CA ARG A 591 -24.88 7.45 -7.53
C ARG A 591 -23.60 7.16 -6.75
N LYS A 592 -22.82 6.17 -7.19
CA LYS A 592 -21.52 5.87 -6.58
C LYS A 592 -20.54 7.01 -6.80
N LEU A 593 -20.49 7.59 -8.00
CA LEU A 593 -19.65 8.76 -8.29
C LEU A 593 -19.96 9.93 -7.34
N ILE A 594 -21.23 10.26 -7.13
CA ILE A 594 -21.66 11.32 -6.18
C ILE A 594 -21.22 10.98 -4.75
N TYR A 595 -21.35 9.72 -4.34
CA TYR A 595 -20.89 9.26 -3.02
C TYR A 595 -19.37 9.36 -2.85
N PHE A 596 -18.60 9.29 -3.93
CA PHE A 596 -17.14 9.42 -3.91
C PHE A 596 -16.65 10.86 -4.05
N THR A 597 -17.47 11.77 -4.57
CA THR A 597 -17.11 13.18 -4.75
C THR A 597 -17.65 14.12 -3.67
N GLN A 598 -18.55 13.66 -2.80
CA GLN A 598 -19.03 14.36 -1.61
C GLN A 598 -18.39 13.81 -0.34
#